data_AF-A0A2G2QAC9-F1
#
_entry.id   AF-A0A2G2QAC9-F1
#
_cell.length_a   1.000
_cell.length_b   1.000
_cell.length_c   1.000
_cell.angle_alpha   90.00
_cell.angle_beta   90.00
_cell.angle_gamma   90.00
#
_symmetry.space_group_name_H-M   'P 1'
#
loop_
_entity.id
_entity.type
_entity.pdbx_description
1 polymer ?
#
loop_
_entity_poly.entity_id
_entity_poly.type
_entity_poly.pdbx_seq_one_letter_code
_entity_poly.pdbx_strand_id
1 'polypeptide(L)'
;MKNLLLILFLTCSCTGVITGQNKVSIQLKQENAVSTVLVFSGIEKETKLNFNNLVSVRIKGGESEISGEYSYTNKKLYFTPSFPFEKGFNYEIRYYNKDTIISIPKAEKKAAFVTNIFPTTNHIPENLLRFYIYFSSPMREGDFLNYIHLYDENGTDLKGVFFDNQYELWNSNFTRLTILVDPGRVKTGLKANLELGRAFQKNKKYKLQINKNWMTLNGQILSNNYTKEFYGTTAELTFPKKENWKITLPKINSKDPLVINFGKTVDHVSVHQFIQIITTANLVVIGNVELKENESVMFFYPKEKWKKGAYQIAINSRFEDIVGNNLNGLFDHKMGTLKNEKEGVIEYINFIVTTL
;
A
#
# COMPACT_ATOMS: atom_id res chain seq x y z
N MET A 1 1.16 24.10 -11.54
CA MET A 1 2.30 23.95 -10.62
C MET A 1 2.39 22.49 -10.18
N LYS A 2 3.43 21.79 -10.63
CA LYS A 2 3.71 20.39 -10.25
C LYS A 2 3.97 20.35 -8.74
N ASN A 3 3.32 19.42 -8.02
CA ASN A 3 3.75 19.07 -6.67
C ASN A 3 5.17 18.52 -6.79
N LEU A 4 6.13 19.38 -6.46
CA LEU A 4 7.50 19.01 -6.22
C LEU A 4 7.46 18.13 -4.99
N LEU A 5 7.51 16.82 -5.20
CA LEU A 5 7.87 15.87 -4.17
C LEU A 5 9.27 16.32 -3.74
N LEU A 6 9.34 17.05 -2.62
CA LEU A 6 10.61 17.34 -1.97
C LEU A 6 11.08 16.00 -1.39
N ILE A 7 11.66 15.16 -2.27
CA ILE A 7 12.49 14.05 -1.83
C ILE A 7 13.65 14.75 -1.16
N LEU A 8 13.58 14.83 0.17
CA LEU A 8 14.74 15.13 0.99
C LEU A 8 15.71 13.98 0.71
N PHE A 9 16.59 14.15 -0.28
CA PHE A 9 17.71 13.27 -0.47
C PHE A 9 18.58 13.47 0.77
N LEU A 10 18.42 12.61 1.78
CA LEU A 10 19.43 12.47 2.81
C LEU A 10 20.72 12.09 2.07
N THR A 11 21.58 13.06 1.84
CA THR A 11 22.95 12.80 1.41
C THR A 11 23.58 12.03 2.56
N CYS A 12 23.73 10.72 2.39
CA CYS A 12 24.51 9.91 3.30
C CYS A 12 25.97 10.35 3.14
N SER A 13 26.42 11.26 4.00
CA SER A 13 27.78 11.80 3.97
C SER A 13 28.71 10.85 4.69
N CYS A 14 29.06 9.73 4.05
CA CYS A 14 30.25 8.97 4.43
C CYS A 14 31.45 9.66 3.81
N THR A 15 32.35 10.15 4.67
CA THR A 15 33.53 10.90 4.28
C THR A 15 34.78 10.16 4.75
N GLY A 16 35.64 9.79 3.81
CA GLY A 16 37.01 9.34 4.08
C GLY A 16 37.97 10.50 3.88
N VAL A 17 38.93 10.69 4.79
CA VAL A 17 39.97 11.73 4.66
C VAL A 17 41.32 11.05 4.56
N ILE A 18 42.11 11.42 3.55
CA ILE A 18 43.49 10.98 3.38
C ILE A 18 44.41 12.13 3.82
N THR A 19 45.30 11.89 4.79
CA THR A 19 46.23 12.91 5.30
C THR A 19 47.58 12.86 4.57
N GLY A 20 47.99 13.98 3.96
CA GLY A 20 49.24 14.18 3.22
C GLY A 20 49.48 15.66 2.89
N GLN A 21 50.61 16.00 2.24
CA GLN A 21 51.01 17.38 1.89
C GLN A 21 49.89 18.18 1.18
N ASN A 22 48.99 17.51 0.45
CA ASN A 22 47.69 18.01 0.03
C ASN A 22 46.58 17.16 0.67
N LYS A 23 45.67 17.75 1.46
CA LYS A 23 44.54 17.05 2.10
C LYS A 23 43.49 16.68 1.05
N VAL A 24 43.49 15.43 0.58
CA VAL A 24 42.45 14.90 -0.31
C VAL A 24 41.27 14.40 0.53
N SER A 25 40.07 14.89 0.24
CA SER A 25 38.83 14.42 0.86
C SER A 25 38.02 13.61 -0.14
N ILE A 26 37.54 12.43 0.28
CA ILE A 26 36.75 11.52 -0.54
C ILE A 26 35.35 11.41 0.07
N GLN A 27 34.33 11.66 -0.73
CA GLN A 27 32.94 11.65 -0.30
C GLN A 27 32.09 10.83 -1.26
N LEU A 28 31.12 10.10 -0.72
CA LEU A 28 30.03 9.57 -1.53
C LEU A 28 29.03 10.68 -1.83
N LYS A 29 28.67 10.84 -3.10
CA LYS A 29 27.63 11.75 -3.53
C LYS A 29 26.59 10.99 -4.33
N GLN A 30 25.33 11.12 -3.93
CA GLN A 30 24.21 10.63 -4.72
C GLN A 30 23.93 11.63 -5.85
N GLU A 31 23.99 11.17 -7.10
CA GLU A 31 23.64 12.00 -8.26
C GLU A 31 22.15 11.89 -8.58
N ASN A 32 21.60 10.68 -8.54
CA ASN A 32 20.18 10.39 -8.80
C ASN A 32 19.68 9.26 -7.89
N ALA A 33 18.41 8.84 -8.05
CA ALA A 33 17.82 7.75 -7.25
C ALA A 33 18.59 6.40 -7.33
N VAL A 34 19.43 6.21 -8.35
CA VAL A 34 20.13 4.94 -8.64
C VAL A 34 21.65 5.10 -8.70
N SER A 35 22.19 6.30 -8.97
CA SER A 35 23.63 6.53 -9.14
C SER A 35 24.26 7.21 -7.91
N THR A 36 25.28 6.56 -7.36
CA THR A 36 26.16 7.10 -6.32
C THR A 36 27.59 7.11 -6.85
N VAL A 37 28.27 8.25 -6.74
CA VAL A 37 29.63 8.46 -7.25
C VAL A 37 30.58 8.77 -6.09
N LEU A 38 31.87 8.47 -6.27
CA LEU A 38 32.92 8.94 -5.38
C LEU A 38 33.44 10.29 -5.87
N VAL A 39 33.47 11.27 -4.98
CA VAL A 39 33.94 12.63 -5.26
C VAL A 39 35.20 12.88 -4.47
N PHE A 40 36.30 13.12 -5.18
CA PHE A 40 37.59 13.46 -4.61
C PHE A 40 37.80 14.97 -4.75
N SER A 41 38.04 15.66 -3.64
CA SER A 41 38.33 17.11 -3.59
C SER A 41 39.74 17.36 -3.03
N GLY A 42 40.34 18.50 -3.37
CA GLY A 42 41.73 18.82 -2.99
C GLY A 42 42.77 18.17 -3.92
N ILE A 43 42.37 17.76 -5.12
CA ILE A 43 43.27 17.24 -6.14
C ILE A 43 43.80 18.40 -6.98
N GLU A 44 45.09 18.67 -6.87
CA GLU A 44 45.82 19.53 -7.81
C GLU A 44 45.92 18.78 -9.15
N LYS A 45 45.48 19.43 -10.23
CA LYS A 45 45.49 18.81 -11.55
C LYS A 45 46.95 18.68 -12.02
N GLU A 46 47.62 17.60 -11.66
CA GLU A 46 48.84 17.20 -12.36
C GLU A 46 48.46 16.72 -13.76
N THR A 47 48.60 17.63 -14.71
CA THR A 47 48.43 17.41 -16.13
C THR A 47 49.30 16.24 -16.61
N LYS A 48 48.63 15.15 -17.03
CA LYS A 48 49.12 13.96 -17.78
C LYS A 48 49.21 12.61 -17.04
N LEU A 49 48.34 12.32 -16.08
CA LEU A 49 48.22 10.97 -15.52
C LEU A 49 46.87 10.31 -15.87
N ASN A 50 46.93 9.03 -16.26
CA ASN A 50 45.76 8.19 -16.43
C ASN A 50 45.17 7.90 -15.03
N PHE A 51 43.95 8.38 -14.75
CA PHE A 51 43.30 8.19 -13.45
C PHE A 51 43.11 6.72 -13.08
N ASN A 52 43.10 5.81 -14.06
CA ASN A 52 43.08 4.36 -13.84
C ASN A 52 44.32 3.85 -13.06
N ASN A 53 45.43 4.59 -13.08
CA ASN A 53 46.64 4.25 -12.34
C ASN A 53 46.75 4.99 -11.00
N LEU A 54 45.83 5.90 -10.71
CA LEU A 54 45.87 6.77 -9.52
C LEU A 54 44.81 6.40 -8.49
N VAL A 55 43.65 5.97 -8.95
CA VAL A 55 42.54 5.57 -8.10
C VAL A 55 42.25 4.09 -8.36
N SER A 56 42.21 3.31 -7.30
CA SER A 56 41.58 1.99 -7.34
C SER A 56 40.50 1.90 -6.27
N VAL A 57 39.38 1.28 -6.65
CA VAL A 57 38.23 1.09 -5.78
C VAL A 57 37.94 -0.39 -5.74
N ARG A 58 37.91 -0.98 -4.55
CA ARG A 58 37.69 -2.41 -4.34
C ARG A 58 36.69 -2.61 -3.21
N ILE A 59 35.98 -3.74 -3.23
CA ILE A 59 35.28 -4.18 -2.01
C ILE A 59 36.36 -4.60 -1.01
N LYS A 60 36.26 -4.16 0.24
CA LYS A 60 37.21 -4.52 1.30
C LYS A 60 37.27 -6.05 1.45
N GLY A 61 38.46 -6.62 1.26
CA GLY A 61 38.68 -8.07 1.26
C GLY A 61 38.42 -8.77 -0.08
N GLY A 62 38.04 -8.03 -1.13
CA GLY A 62 37.96 -8.51 -2.50
C GLY A 62 39.25 -8.23 -3.28
N GLU A 63 39.54 -9.09 -4.26
CA GLU A 63 40.76 -8.98 -5.07
C GLU A 63 40.60 -8.09 -6.31
N SER A 64 39.37 -7.97 -6.82
CA SER A 64 39.07 -7.27 -8.07
C SER A 64 38.76 -5.79 -7.88
N GLU A 65 39.24 -4.98 -8.82
CA GLU A 65 38.88 -3.57 -8.93
C GLU A 65 37.49 -3.39 -9.54
N ILE A 66 36.76 -2.44 -8.98
CA ILE A 66 35.46 -2.01 -9.48
C ILE A 66 35.71 -1.19 -10.74
N SER A 67 35.18 -1.68 -11.85
CA SER A 67 35.14 -0.94 -13.11
C SER A 67 34.29 0.34 -12.96
N GLY A 68 34.74 1.42 -13.58
CA GLY A 68 34.00 2.68 -13.64
C GLY A 68 34.67 3.71 -14.53
N GLU A 69 34.02 4.85 -14.67
CA GLU A 69 34.49 5.98 -15.45
C GLU A 69 34.97 7.11 -14.54
N TYR A 70 36.01 7.81 -15.00
CA TYR A 70 36.57 8.97 -14.32
C TYR A 70 36.24 10.25 -15.08
N SER A 71 35.75 11.26 -14.37
CA SER A 71 35.60 12.62 -14.92
C SER A 71 36.17 13.67 -13.98
N TYR A 72 36.82 14.68 -14.53
CA TYR A 72 37.39 15.78 -13.75
C TYR A 72 36.74 17.10 -14.14
N THR A 73 36.02 17.70 -13.21
CA THR A 73 35.31 18.98 -13.41
C THR A 73 35.33 19.79 -12.11
N ASN A 74 35.35 21.13 -12.21
CA ASN A 74 35.31 22.03 -11.06
C ASN A 74 36.34 21.71 -9.95
N LYS A 75 37.57 21.35 -10.34
CA LYS A 75 38.66 20.96 -9.43
C LYS A 75 38.36 19.72 -8.56
N LYS A 76 37.46 18.85 -9.01
CA LYS A 76 37.10 17.58 -8.37
C LYS A 76 37.17 16.43 -9.36
N LEU A 77 37.66 15.29 -8.90
CA LEU A 77 37.59 14.03 -9.63
C LEU A 77 36.34 13.27 -9.18
N TYR A 78 35.63 12.69 -10.15
CA TYR A 78 34.46 11.87 -9.96
C TYR A 78 34.78 10.48 -10.48
N PHE A 79 34.50 9.46 -9.67
CA PHE A 79 34.48 8.07 -10.11
C PHE A 79 33.04 7.56 -10.08
N THR A 80 32.56 7.14 -11.26
CA THR A 80 31.23 6.57 -11.46
C THR A 80 31.39 5.08 -11.73
N PRO A 81 30.99 4.20 -10.80
CA PRO A 81 31.15 2.76 -11.01
C PRO A 81 30.19 2.27 -12.11
N SER A 82 30.63 1.28 -12.89
CA SER A 82 29.83 0.65 -13.95
C SER A 82 28.58 -0.05 -13.41
N PHE A 83 28.61 -0.42 -12.13
CA PHE A 83 27.47 -0.90 -11.36
C PHE A 83 27.33 -0.11 -10.06
N PRO A 84 26.10 0.22 -9.60
CA PRO A 84 25.91 0.94 -8.35
C PRO A 84 26.59 0.24 -7.19
N PHE A 85 27.21 1.01 -6.29
CA PHE A 85 27.74 0.45 -5.06
C PHE A 85 26.64 -0.23 -4.24
N GLU A 86 26.96 -1.40 -3.69
CA GLU A 86 26.07 -2.21 -2.89
C GLU A 86 26.02 -1.70 -1.44
N LYS A 87 24.81 -1.54 -0.91
CA LYS A 87 24.63 -1.08 0.48
C LYS A 87 25.04 -2.17 1.46
N GLY A 88 25.72 -1.79 2.54
CA GLY A 88 26.22 -2.70 3.56
C GLY A 88 27.64 -3.20 3.33
N PHE A 89 28.28 -2.80 2.23
CA PHE A 89 29.67 -3.12 1.93
C PHE A 89 30.61 -1.98 2.34
N ASN A 90 31.85 -2.36 2.64
CA ASN A 90 32.96 -1.44 2.83
C ASN A 90 33.79 -1.43 1.55
N TYR A 91 34.10 -0.24 1.05
CA TYR A 91 34.93 -0.05 -0.13
C TYR A 91 36.29 0.49 0.29
N GLU A 92 37.34 -0.20 -0.12
CA GLU A 92 38.70 0.28 -0.01
C GLU A 92 39.01 1.13 -1.24
N ILE A 93 39.42 2.37 -0.98
CA ILE A 93 39.74 3.35 -2.01
C ILE A 93 41.20 3.71 -1.84
N ARG A 94 42.00 3.34 -2.82
CA ARG A 94 43.40 3.73 -2.91
C ARG A 94 43.51 4.96 -3.79
N TYR A 95 44.19 5.98 -3.28
CA TYR A 95 44.63 7.14 -4.06
C TYR A 95 46.16 7.26 -3.94
N TYR A 96 46.88 7.07 -5.04
CA TYR A 96 48.34 6.86 -5.04
C TYR A 96 48.73 5.69 -4.09
N ASN A 97 49.51 5.96 -3.03
CA ASN A 97 50.00 4.98 -2.06
C ASN A 97 49.25 5.08 -0.72
N LYS A 98 48.03 5.63 -0.72
CA LYS A 98 47.25 5.84 0.51
C LYS A 98 45.88 5.23 0.35
N ASP A 99 45.49 4.47 1.36
CA ASP A 99 44.24 3.76 1.40
C ASP A 99 43.28 4.46 2.39
N THR A 100 42.01 4.54 1.99
CA THR A 100 40.92 4.91 2.89
C THR A 100 39.77 3.94 2.72
N ILE A 101 38.90 3.85 3.72
CA ILE A 101 37.73 2.99 3.68
C ILE A 101 36.50 3.89 3.70
N ILE A 102 35.59 3.65 2.77
CA ILE A 102 34.26 4.22 2.78
C ILE A 102 33.25 3.10 2.98
N SER A 103 32.52 3.19 4.08
CA SER A 103 31.39 2.29 4.36
C SER A 103 30.13 2.83 3.69
N ILE A 104 29.41 1.99 2.96
CA ILE A 104 28.06 2.31 2.54
C ILE A 104 27.12 1.67 3.55
N PRO A 105 26.38 2.45 4.35
CA PRO A 105 25.51 1.88 5.36
C PRO A 105 24.48 0.98 4.70
N LYS A 106 24.26 -0.19 5.31
CA LYS A 106 23.15 -1.06 4.96
C LYS A 106 21.88 -0.23 5.06
N ALA A 107 21.01 -0.29 4.05
CA ALA A 107 19.70 0.33 4.18
C ALA A 107 19.03 -0.28 5.43
N GLU A 108 18.59 0.56 6.36
CA GLU A 108 17.75 0.11 7.45
C GLU A 108 16.48 -0.49 6.84
N LYS A 109 16.42 -1.82 6.90
CA LYS A 109 15.26 -2.58 6.50
C LYS A 109 14.20 -2.36 7.58
N LYS A 110 13.34 -1.35 7.41
CA LYS A 110 12.19 -1.12 8.30
C LYS A 110 11.40 -2.43 8.42
N ALA A 111 11.08 -2.83 9.64
CA ALA A 111 10.28 -4.03 9.86
C ALA A 111 8.89 -3.83 9.25
N ALA A 112 8.40 -4.86 8.55
CA ALA A 112 7.06 -4.81 8.01
C ALA A 112 6.01 -4.95 9.12
N PHE A 113 4.81 -4.46 8.91
CA PHE A 113 3.70 -4.60 9.84
C PHE A 113 2.36 -4.58 9.08
N VAL A 114 1.33 -5.14 9.70
CA VAL A 114 -0.05 -4.99 9.23
C VAL A 114 -0.49 -3.56 9.53
N THR A 115 -0.88 -2.81 8.51
CA THR A 115 -1.35 -1.44 8.65
C THR A 115 -2.81 -1.43 9.08
N ASN A 116 -3.67 -2.17 8.37
CA ASN A 116 -5.10 -2.22 8.63
C ASN A 116 -5.69 -3.60 8.29
N ILE A 117 -6.81 -3.93 8.94
CA ILE A 117 -7.73 -5.00 8.51
C ILE A 117 -9.12 -4.38 8.30
N PHE A 118 -9.70 -4.61 7.13
CA PHE A 118 -11.06 -4.21 6.79
C PHE A 118 -12.01 -5.41 6.75
N PRO A 119 -13.29 -5.24 7.13
CA PRO A 119 -13.87 -3.98 7.61
C PRO A 119 -13.34 -3.58 9.00
N THR A 120 -13.32 -2.28 9.30
CA THR A 120 -12.74 -1.79 10.58
C THR A 120 -13.68 -1.97 11.76
N THR A 121 -14.99 -2.05 11.52
CA THR A 121 -16.00 -2.36 12.55
C THR A 121 -15.63 -3.59 13.38
N ASN A 122 -15.92 -3.53 14.68
CA ASN A 122 -15.84 -4.66 15.61
C ASN A 122 -17.17 -5.41 15.70
N HIS A 123 -18.16 -5.09 14.87
CA HIS A 123 -19.44 -5.80 14.75
C HIS A 123 -19.58 -6.35 13.33
N ILE A 124 -19.41 -7.66 13.18
CA ILE A 124 -19.32 -8.32 11.88
C ILE A 124 -20.56 -9.22 11.68
N PRO A 125 -21.32 -9.08 10.60
CA PRO A 125 -22.44 -9.97 10.29
C PRO A 125 -21.98 -11.42 10.10
N GLU A 126 -22.80 -12.38 10.50
CA GLU A 126 -22.53 -13.82 10.29
C GLU A 126 -22.37 -14.23 8.81
N ASN A 127 -22.81 -13.38 7.89
CA ASN A 127 -22.68 -13.53 6.44
C ASN A 127 -21.63 -12.58 5.81
N LEU A 128 -20.67 -12.06 6.58
CA LEU A 128 -19.52 -11.34 6.02
C LEU A 128 -18.86 -12.17 4.91
N LEU A 129 -18.57 -11.51 3.79
CA LEU A 129 -18.03 -12.19 2.62
C LEU A 129 -16.50 -12.25 2.62
N ARG A 130 -15.83 -11.19 3.09
CA ARG A 130 -14.37 -11.08 3.00
C ARG A 130 -13.75 -10.11 3.99
N PHE A 131 -12.45 -10.28 4.21
CA PHE A 131 -11.60 -9.26 4.83
C PHE A 131 -10.52 -8.80 3.85
N TYR A 132 -10.01 -7.59 4.08
CA TYR A 132 -8.78 -7.11 3.45
C TYR A 132 -7.71 -6.87 4.51
N ILE A 133 -6.51 -7.41 4.30
CA ILE A 133 -5.38 -7.19 5.18
C ILE A 133 -4.35 -6.38 4.42
N TYR A 134 -4.03 -5.19 4.92
CA TYR A 134 -3.02 -4.31 4.34
C TYR A 134 -1.70 -4.41 5.11
N PHE A 135 -0.60 -4.43 4.37
CA PHE A 135 0.75 -4.54 4.90
C PHE A 135 1.57 -3.31 4.50
N SER A 136 2.54 -2.93 5.35
CA SER A 136 3.45 -1.82 5.08
C SER A 136 4.49 -2.13 3.99
N SER A 137 4.60 -3.39 3.57
CA SER A 137 5.60 -3.91 2.64
C SER A 137 5.01 -5.08 1.82
N PRO A 138 5.54 -5.34 0.60
CA PRO A 138 5.15 -6.51 -0.19
C PRO A 138 5.41 -7.83 0.54
N MET A 139 4.36 -8.64 0.68
CA MET A 139 4.38 -9.92 1.39
C MET A 139 4.63 -11.10 0.44
N ARG A 140 5.21 -12.18 0.98
CA ARG A 140 5.35 -13.43 0.25
C ARG A 140 4.00 -14.13 0.19
N GLU A 141 3.61 -14.53 -1.02
CA GLU A 141 2.46 -15.40 -1.25
C GLU A 141 2.81 -16.86 -0.99
N GLY A 142 1.78 -17.68 -0.80
CA GLY A 142 1.91 -19.11 -0.59
C GLY A 142 1.66 -19.47 0.87
N ASP A 143 0.50 -20.10 1.08
CA ASP A 143 0.05 -20.66 2.35
C ASP A 143 -0.38 -19.60 3.39
N PHE A 144 -1.21 -18.65 2.97
CA PHE A 144 -1.79 -17.66 3.88
C PHE A 144 -2.50 -18.27 5.09
N LEU A 145 -3.05 -19.49 4.96
CA LEU A 145 -3.76 -20.20 6.03
C LEU A 145 -2.84 -20.60 7.21
N ASN A 146 -1.52 -20.70 6.99
CA ASN A 146 -0.57 -20.88 8.09
C ASN A 146 -0.35 -19.63 8.94
N TYR A 147 -0.64 -18.45 8.38
CA TYR A 147 -0.35 -17.17 9.03
C TYR A 147 -1.60 -16.44 9.52
N ILE A 148 -2.78 -16.85 9.04
CA ILE A 148 -4.06 -16.22 9.39
C ILE A 148 -4.91 -17.22 10.17
N HIS A 149 -5.17 -16.89 11.42
CA HIS A 149 -5.97 -17.73 12.33
C HIS A 149 -7.16 -16.96 12.87
N LEU A 150 -8.28 -17.65 13.03
CA LEU A 150 -9.46 -17.11 13.69
C LEU A 150 -9.70 -17.88 14.98
N TYR A 151 -9.67 -17.18 16.11
CA TYR A 151 -9.96 -17.79 17.41
C TYR A 151 -11.36 -17.41 17.89
N ASP A 152 -12.05 -18.35 18.53
CA ASP A 152 -13.29 -18.09 19.27
C ASP A 152 -13.04 -17.46 20.66
N GLU A 153 -14.12 -17.29 21.43
CA GLU A 153 -14.07 -16.73 22.79
C GLU A 153 -13.32 -17.61 23.80
N ASN A 154 -13.18 -18.91 23.53
CA ASN A 154 -12.44 -19.87 24.35
C ASN A 154 -10.96 -19.97 23.95
N GLY A 155 -10.55 -19.26 22.88
CA GLY A 155 -9.21 -19.37 22.32
C GLY A 155 -9.02 -20.58 21.41
N THR A 156 -10.10 -21.24 20.98
CA THR A 156 -10.06 -22.34 20.02
C THR A 156 -9.85 -21.79 18.61
N ASP A 157 -8.89 -22.36 17.90
CA ASP A 157 -8.58 -22.03 16.51
C ASP A 157 -9.62 -22.65 15.55
N LEU A 158 -10.42 -21.81 14.92
CA LEU A 158 -11.52 -22.20 14.04
C LEU A 158 -11.00 -22.50 12.64
N LYS A 159 -10.86 -23.79 12.32
CA LYS A 159 -10.48 -24.29 10.99
C LYS A 159 -11.66 -24.25 10.01
N GLY A 160 -11.35 -24.17 8.71
CA GLY A 160 -12.36 -24.17 7.64
C GLY A 160 -13.27 -22.94 7.61
N VAL A 161 -12.78 -21.80 8.12
CA VAL A 161 -13.53 -20.53 8.07
C VAL A 161 -13.22 -19.75 6.80
N PHE A 162 -11.94 -19.71 6.41
CA PHE A 162 -11.50 -19.03 5.21
C PHE A 162 -11.46 -20.00 4.05
N PHE A 163 -11.89 -19.54 2.88
CA PHE A 163 -11.87 -20.32 1.66
C PHE A 163 -10.43 -20.53 1.19
N ASP A 164 -10.03 -21.79 1.06
CA ASP A 164 -8.75 -22.17 0.48
C ASP A 164 -8.81 -22.00 -1.05
N ASN A 165 -8.49 -20.80 -1.51
CA ASN A 165 -8.42 -20.50 -2.94
C ASN A 165 -7.21 -21.20 -3.55
N GLN A 166 -7.36 -21.74 -4.77
CA GLN A 166 -6.21 -22.21 -5.57
C GLN A 166 -5.15 -21.12 -5.78
N TYR A 167 -5.57 -19.85 -5.77
CA TYR A 167 -4.70 -18.67 -5.91
C TYR A 167 -5.04 -17.64 -4.83
N GLU A 168 -4.02 -17.10 -4.17
CA GLU A 168 -4.18 -16.04 -3.18
C GLU A 168 -4.57 -14.72 -3.85
N LEU A 169 -5.54 -14.00 -3.27
CA LEU A 169 -6.12 -12.79 -3.86
C LEU A 169 -5.35 -11.52 -3.48
N TRP A 170 -4.07 -11.49 -3.82
CA TRP A 170 -3.20 -10.33 -3.64
C TRP A 170 -3.50 -9.21 -4.64
N ASN A 171 -3.28 -7.95 -4.23
CA ASN A 171 -3.13 -6.86 -5.19
C ASN A 171 -1.78 -6.94 -5.91
N SER A 172 -1.63 -6.19 -7.01
CA SER A 172 -0.47 -6.29 -7.91
C SER A 172 0.90 -6.01 -7.28
N ASN A 173 0.94 -5.36 -6.13
CA ASN A 173 2.19 -5.06 -5.41
C ASN A 173 2.33 -5.86 -4.10
N PHE A 174 1.48 -6.86 -3.87
CA PHE A 174 1.53 -7.75 -2.69
C PHE A 174 1.43 -7.04 -1.34
N THR A 175 0.79 -5.87 -1.28
CA THR A 175 0.59 -5.10 -0.03
C THR A 175 -0.82 -5.21 0.53
N ARG A 176 -1.75 -5.85 -0.20
CA ARG A 176 -3.11 -6.13 0.25
C ARG A 176 -3.52 -7.55 -0.14
N LEU A 177 -3.83 -8.37 0.85
CA LEU A 177 -4.47 -9.66 0.65
C LEU A 177 -5.98 -9.54 0.86
N THR A 178 -6.76 -10.13 -0.04
CA THR A 178 -8.19 -10.37 0.16
C THR A 178 -8.38 -11.80 0.65
N ILE A 179 -9.01 -12.00 1.80
CA ILE A 179 -9.40 -13.33 2.28
C ILE A 179 -10.91 -13.47 2.21
N LEU A 180 -11.39 -14.56 1.61
CA LEU A 180 -12.82 -14.85 1.55
C LEU A 180 -13.20 -15.70 2.75
N VAL A 181 -14.27 -15.32 3.44
CA VAL A 181 -14.97 -16.25 4.32
C VAL A 181 -15.62 -17.29 3.40
N ASP A 182 -15.52 -18.58 3.75
CA ASP A 182 -15.97 -19.68 2.89
C ASP A 182 -17.38 -19.40 2.32
N PRO A 183 -17.51 -19.16 0.99
CA PRO A 183 -18.79 -18.89 0.36
C PRO A 183 -19.80 -20.03 0.60
N GLY A 184 -19.32 -21.26 0.75
CA GLY A 184 -20.08 -22.45 1.14
C GLY A 184 -20.79 -22.30 2.50
N ARG A 185 -20.24 -21.47 3.40
CA ARG A 185 -20.82 -21.14 4.70
C ARG A 185 -21.61 -19.82 4.68
N VAL A 186 -21.43 -18.99 3.65
CA VAL A 186 -22.12 -17.70 3.46
C VAL A 186 -23.45 -17.84 2.70
N LYS A 187 -23.59 -18.73 1.72
CA LYS A 187 -24.89 -18.95 1.04
C LYS A 187 -25.71 -20.02 1.77
N THR A 188 -26.97 -19.71 2.05
CA THR A 188 -27.91 -20.67 2.63
C THR A 188 -28.15 -21.85 1.68
N GLY A 189 -28.32 -23.05 2.25
CA GLY A 189 -28.64 -24.27 1.49
C GLY A 189 -27.45 -24.94 0.79
N LEU A 190 -26.23 -24.42 0.94
CA LEU A 190 -25.01 -25.14 0.52
C LEU A 190 -24.59 -26.17 1.57
N LYS A 191 -23.98 -27.27 1.12
CA LYS A 191 -23.55 -28.39 1.97
C LYS A 191 -22.71 -27.94 3.17
N ALA A 192 -21.72 -27.06 2.95
CA ALA A 192 -20.88 -26.56 4.03
C ALA A 192 -21.66 -25.72 5.07
N ASN A 193 -22.63 -24.91 4.66
CA ASN A 193 -23.51 -24.20 5.60
C ASN A 193 -24.38 -25.18 6.42
N LEU A 194 -24.87 -26.26 5.80
CA LEU A 194 -25.66 -27.28 6.48
C LEU A 194 -24.83 -28.10 7.49
N GLU A 195 -23.58 -28.41 7.15
CA GLU A 195 -22.70 -29.25 7.98
C GLU A 195 -21.93 -28.46 9.06
N LEU A 196 -21.49 -27.24 8.75
CA LEU A 196 -20.59 -26.43 9.59
C LEU A 196 -21.20 -25.12 10.08
N GLY A 197 -22.40 -24.76 9.60
CA GLY A 197 -23.07 -23.50 9.93
C GLY A 197 -22.33 -22.25 9.43
N ARG A 198 -22.75 -21.10 9.93
CA ARG A 198 -22.12 -19.79 9.68
C ARG A 198 -20.75 -19.69 10.32
N ALA A 199 -19.85 -18.92 9.69
CA ALA A 199 -18.50 -18.66 10.20
C ALA A 199 -18.50 -17.95 11.56
N PHE A 200 -19.45 -17.03 11.76
CA PHE A 200 -19.61 -16.27 13.00
C PHE A 200 -21.02 -16.45 13.53
N GLN A 201 -21.19 -16.26 14.84
CA GLN A 201 -22.47 -16.33 15.52
C GLN A 201 -22.76 -15.02 16.25
N LYS A 202 -24.04 -14.63 16.27
CA LYS A 202 -24.51 -13.45 17.00
C LYS A 202 -24.03 -13.46 18.46
N ASN A 203 -23.53 -12.33 18.93
CA ASN A 203 -23.06 -12.07 20.30
C ASN A 203 -21.84 -12.90 20.74
N LYS A 204 -21.20 -13.66 19.84
CA LYS A 204 -19.94 -14.35 20.12
C LYS A 204 -18.74 -13.48 19.79
N LYS A 205 -17.68 -13.58 20.60
CA LYS A 205 -16.42 -12.85 20.40
C LYS A 205 -15.44 -13.68 19.59
N TYR A 206 -14.71 -13.01 18.70
CA TYR A 206 -13.68 -13.61 17.85
C TYR A 206 -12.40 -12.78 17.84
N LYS A 207 -11.27 -13.43 17.52
CA LYS A 207 -9.98 -12.80 17.28
C LYS A 207 -9.40 -13.27 15.95
N LEU A 208 -9.32 -12.37 14.97
CA LEU A 208 -8.57 -12.61 13.74
C LEU A 208 -7.12 -12.21 13.97
N GLN A 209 -6.21 -13.18 13.90
CA GLN A 209 -4.78 -12.98 14.14
C GLN A 209 -3.96 -13.18 12.88
N ILE A 210 -3.03 -12.25 12.63
CA ILE A 210 -1.98 -12.36 11.62
C ILE A 210 -0.66 -12.64 12.33
N ASN A 211 -0.06 -13.78 12.02
CA ASN A 211 1.16 -14.25 12.65
C ASN A 211 2.37 -13.44 12.18
N LYS A 212 3.22 -13.02 13.12
CA LYS A 212 4.41 -12.21 12.84
C LYS A 212 5.40 -12.91 11.92
N ASN A 213 5.44 -14.24 11.92
CA ASN A 213 6.40 -15.03 11.16
C ASN A 213 6.17 -14.98 9.64
N TRP A 214 5.10 -14.33 9.17
CA TRP A 214 4.88 -14.12 7.75
C TRP A 214 5.97 -13.23 7.15
N MET A 215 6.64 -13.75 6.12
CA MET A 215 7.74 -13.06 5.47
C MET A 215 7.27 -12.10 4.36
N THR A 216 7.98 -10.99 4.24
CA THR A 216 8.00 -10.12 3.07
C THR A 216 8.73 -10.78 1.90
N LEU A 217 8.53 -10.26 0.68
CA LEU A 217 9.32 -10.67 -0.50
C LEU A 217 10.83 -10.45 -0.29
N ASN A 218 11.21 -9.49 0.56
CA ASN A 218 12.61 -9.19 0.90
C ASN A 218 13.17 -10.02 2.07
N GLY A 219 12.44 -11.05 2.50
CA GLY A 219 12.87 -12.03 3.51
C GLY A 219 12.78 -11.56 4.97
N GLN A 220 12.11 -10.44 5.25
CA GLN A 220 11.87 -9.97 6.62
C GLN A 220 10.53 -10.47 7.14
N ILE A 221 10.45 -10.88 8.40
CA ILE A 221 9.17 -11.15 9.08
C ILE A 221 8.48 -9.84 9.49
N LEU A 222 7.21 -9.91 9.87
CA LEU A 222 6.50 -8.78 10.47
C LEU A 222 7.08 -8.48 11.86
N SER A 223 6.97 -7.21 12.28
CA SER A 223 7.44 -6.75 13.59
C SER A 223 6.70 -7.40 14.76
N ASN A 224 5.39 -7.62 14.63
CA ASN A 224 4.51 -8.12 15.68
C ASN A 224 3.36 -8.95 15.10
N ASN A 225 2.72 -9.77 15.93
CA ASN A 225 1.41 -10.33 15.61
C ASN A 225 0.42 -9.18 15.53
N TYR A 226 -0.52 -9.23 14.59
CA TYR A 226 -1.64 -8.30 14.54
C TYR A 226 -2.90 -9.03 14.96
N THR A 227 -3.73 -8.42 15.80
CA THR A 227 -5.01 -9.01 16.24
C THR A 227 -6.14 -8.01 16.05
N LYS A 228 -7.17 -8.43 15.31
CA LYS A 228 -8.45 -7.74 15.23
C LYS A 228 -9.47 -8.51 16.07
N GLU A 229 -10.02 -7.87 17.09
CA GLU A 229 -11.12 -8.43 17.87
C GLU A 229 -12.47 -7.91 17.35
N PHE A 230 -13.49 -8.77 17.31
CA PHE A 230 -14.84 -8.40 16.90
C PHE A 230 -15.90 -9.32 17.50
N TYR A 231 -17.16 -8.90 17.41
CA TYR A 231 -18.35 -9.64 17.79
C TYR A 231 -19.17 -10.00 16.55
N GLY A 232 -19.68 -11.23 16.51
CA GLY A 232 -20.65 -11.63 15.50
C GLY A 232 -22.00 -10.95 15.71
N THR A 233 -22.68 -10.61 14.62
CA THR A 233 -24.04 -10.05 14.60
C THR A 233 -24.92 -10.86 13.66
N THR A 234 -26.23 -10.57 13.66
CA THR A 234 -27.17 -11.20 12.72
C THR A 234 -26.80 -10.90 11.27
N ALA A 235 -27.23 -11.76 10.35
CA ALA A 235 -26.97 -11.57 8.94
C ALA A 235 -27.51 -10.21 8.44
N GLU A 236 -26.76 -9.56 7.55
CA GLU A 236 -27.21 -8.39 6.82
C GLU A 236 -28.06 -8.83 5.63
N LEU A 237 -29.36 -8.52 5.69
CA LEU A 237 -30.39 -8.92 4.73
C LEU A 237 -30.98 -7.73 3.97
N THR A 238 -30.31 -6.57 4.06
CA THR A 238 -30.60 -5.39 3.25
C THR A 238 -29.43 -5.08 2.34
N PHE A 239 -29.71 -4.55 1.15
CA PHE A 239 -28.69 -4.16 0.19
C PHE A 239 -28.60 -2.62 0.07
N PRO A 240 -27.46 -2.08 -0.37
CA PRO A 240 -27.30 -0.64 -0.55
C PRO A 240 -28.33 -0.04 -1.51
N LYS A 241 -28.91 1.10 -1.14
CA LYS A 241 -29.81 1.89 -1.98
C LYS A 241 -29.30 3.32 -2.01
N LYS A 242 -28.91 3.80 -3.19
CA LYS A 242 -28.31 5.13 -3.36
C LYS A 242 -29.28 6.25 -2.94
N GLU A 243 -30.58 6.01 -3.03
CA GLU A 243 -31.64 6.95 -2.64
C GLU A 243 -31.64 7.24 -1.14
N ASN A 244 -31.05 6.36 -0.33
CA ASN A 244 -30.94 6.51 1.12
C ASN A 244 -29.66 7.25 1.55
N TRP A 245 -28.73 7.52 0.63
CA TRP A 245 -27.45 8.15 0.97
C TRP A 245 -27.63 9.63 1.26
N LYS A 246 -27.04 10.09 2.35
CA LYS A 246 -27.04 11.52 2.71
C LYS A 246 -25.78 12.16 2.17
N ILE A 247 -25.95 13.20 1.36
CA ILE A 247 -24.84 13.88 0.69
C ILE A 247 -24.69 15.28 1.28
N THR A 248 -23.50 15.59 1.79
CA THR A 248 -23.13 16.94 2.22
C THR A 248 -22.26 17.58 1.15
N LEU A 249 -22.73 18.70 0.61
CA LEU A 249 -22.07 19.37 -0.50
C LEU A 249 -20.90 20.22 -0.03
N PRO A 250 -19.82 20.29 -0.81
CA PRO A 250 -18.69 21.15 -0.51
C PRO A 250 -18.98 22.62 -0.86
N LYS A 251 -18.24 23.53 -0.24
CA LYS A 251 -18.34 24.97 -0.56
C LYS A 251 -17.62 25.30 -1.87
N ILE A 252 -18.20 26.21 -2.65
CA ILE A 252 -17.53 26.80 -3.82
C ILE A 252 -16.17 27.42 -3.43
N ASN A 253 -15.19 27.35 -4.35
CA ASN A 253 -13.85 27.92 -4.17
C ASN A 253 -13.08 27.39 -2.95
N SER A 254 -13.47 26.22 -2.43
CA SER A 254 -12.84 25.52 -1.32
C SER A 254 -12.27 24.17 -1.75
N LYS A 255 -11.47 23.55 -0.87
CA LYS A 255 -11.12 22.12 -0.95
C LYS A 255 -11.91 21.29 0.07
N ASP A 256 -13.05 21.82 0.51
CA ASP A 256 -13.93 21.10 1.44
C ASP A 256 -14.36 19.78 0.80
N PRO A 257 -14.51 18.71 1.59
CA PRO A 257 -14.86 17.42 1.05
C PRO A 257 -16.32 17.39 0.58
N LEU A 258 -16.58 16.64 -0.49
CA LEU A 258 -17.90 16.06 -0.73
C LEU A 258 -18.04 14.87 0.21
N VAL A 259 -19.09 14.84 1.03
CA VAL A 259 -19.30 13.76 2.02
C VAL A 259 -20.52 12.94 1.62
N ILE A 260 -20.37 11.61 1.58
CA ILE A 260 -21.45 10.65 1.34
C ILE A 260 -21.56 9.76 2.59
N ASN A 261 -22.69 9.84 3.29
CA ASN A 261 -23.03 8.91 4.36
C ASN A 261 -23.92 7.80 3.76
N PHE A 262 -23.40 6.57 3.77
CA PHE A 262 -24.07 5.39 3.20
C PHE A 262 -25.17 4.83 4.11
N GLY A 263 -25.21 5.25 5.38
CA GLY A 263 -26.13 4.76 6.40
C GLY A 263 -25.74 3.42 7.03
N LYS A 264 -24.73 2.74 6.46
CA LYS A 264 -24.18 1.46 6.94
C LYS A 264 -22.75 1.27 6.47
N THR A 265 -22.01 0.35 7.10
CA THR A 265 -20.67 -0.06 6.65
C THR A 265 -20.74 -0.65 5.24
N VAL A 266 -19.95 -0.12 4.32
CA VAL A 266 -19.83 -0.64 2.95
C VAL A 266 -18.46 -1.27 2.71
N ASP A 267 -18.28 -1.98 1.59
CA ASP A 267 -17.01 -2.62 1.30
C ASP A 267 -15.93 -1.56 0.97
N HIS A 268 -14.79 -1.68 1.67
CA HIS A 268 -13.69 -0.74 1.59
C HIS A 268 -13.13 -0.59 0.16
N VAL A 269 -12.87 -1.71 -0.52
CA VAL A 269 -12.29 -1.67 -1.88
C VAL A 269 -13.34 -1.27 -2.90
N SER A 270 -14.59 -1.69 -2.69
CA SER A 270 -15.74 -1.38 -3.52
C SER A 270 -15.94 0.14 -3.69
N VAL A 271 -15.84 0.91 -2.60
CA VAL A 271 -15.92 2.39 -2.66
C VAL A 271 -14.87 2.96 -3.62
N HIS A 272 -13.61 2.52 -3.51
CA HIS A 272 -12.51 3.03 -4.31
C HIS A 272 -12.60 2.62 -5.80
N GLN A 273 -13.24 1.49 -6.10
CA GLN A 273 -13.35 0.97 -7.47
C GLN A 273 -14.60 1.47 -8.19
N PHE A 274 -15.70 1.64 -7.46
CA PHE A 274 -17.03 1.76 -8.07
C PHE A 274 -17.70 3.11 -7.83
N ILE A 275 -17.08 4.04 -7.10
CA ILE A 275 -17.56 5.42 -6.98
C ILE A 275 -16.56 6.38 -7.59
N GLN A 276 -17.03 7.26 -8.47
CA GLN A 276 -16.25 8.36 -9.05
C GLN A 276 -17.03 9.67 -9.00
N ILE A 277 -16.32 10.77 -8.77
CA ILE A 277 -16.89 12.11 -8.91
C ILE A 277 -16.53 12.65 -10.28
N ILE A 278 -17.53 13.02 -11.05
CA ILE A 278 -17.36 13.54 -12.41
C ILE A 278 -18.07 14.89 -12.58
N THR A 279 -17.62 15.66 -13.54
CA THR A 279 -18.37 16.82 -14.05
C THR A 279 -19.47 16.35 -15.01
N THR A 280 -20.43 17.22 -15.35
CA THR A 280 -21.43 16.91 -16.39
C THR A 280 -20.84 16.69 -17.79
N ALA A 281 -19.58 17.06 -18.02
CA ALA A 281 -18.83 16.73 -19.23
C ALA A 281 -18.16 15.35 -19.15
N ASN A 282 -18.52 14.49 -18.19
CA ASN A 282 -17.92 13.19 -17.91
C ASN A 282 -16.41 13.22 -17.60
N LEU A 283 -15.88 14.38 -17.20
CA LEU A 283 -14.49 14.49 -16.75
C LEU A 283 -14.39 14.15 -15.27
N VAL A 284 -13.47 13.25 -14.92
CA VAL A 284 -13.19 12.86 -13.53
C VAL A 284 -12.62 14.03 -12.74
N VAL A 285 -13.22 14.30 -11.58
CA VAL A 285 -12.67 15.21 -10.58
C VAL A 285 -11.58 14.44 -9.84
N ILE A 286 -10.33 14.88 -9.99
CA ILE A 286 -9.20 14.25 -9.31
C ILE A 286 -9.24 14.64 -7.82
N GLY A 287 -9.17 13.64 -6.94
CA GLY A 287 -9.18 13.83 -5.50
C GLY A 287 -8.77 12.57 -4.76
N ASN A 288 -8.75 12.67 -3.43
CA ASN A 288 -8.47 11.54 -2.54
C ASN A 288 -9.75 11.15 -1.80
N VAL A 289 -9.94 9.85 -1.64
CA VAL A 289 -11.04 9.27 -0.85
C VAL A 289 -10.51 8.83 0.51
N GLU A 290 -11.22 9.22 1.56
CA GLU A 290 -11.03 8.75 2.92
C GLU A 290 -12.34 8.15 3.42
N LEU A 291 -12.28 6.94 4.00
CA LEU A 291 -13.43 6.30 4.63
C LEU A 291 -13.34 6.46 6.15
N LYS A 292 -14.44 6.88 6.77
CA LYS A 292 -14.59 7.09 8.21
C LYS A 292 -15.77 6.31 8.76
N GLU A 293 -15.86 6.29 10.09
CA GLU A 293 -16.99 5.70 10.83
C GLU A 293 -17.27 4.25 10.40
N ASN A 294 -16.24 3.40 10.46
CA ASN A 294 -16.31 2.02 10.01
C ASN A 294 -16.80 1.90 8.56
N GLU A 295 -16.14 2.61 7.64
CA GLU A 295 -16.49 2.66 6.22
C GLU A 295 -17.94 3.07 5.91
N SER A 296 -18.68 3.68 6.85
CA SER A 296 -20.06 4.12 6.61
C SER A 296 -20.16 5.55 6.05
N VAL A 297 -19.05 6.30 6.10
CA VAL A 297 -18.98 7.67 5.56
C VAL A 297 -17.75 7.84 4.67
N MET A 298 -17.99 8.24 3.42
CA MET A 298 -16.94 8.59 2.46
C MET A 298 -16.73 10.10 2.44
N PHE A 299 -15.47 10.53 2.60
CA PHE A 299 -15.01 11.89 2.36
C PHE A 299 -14.19 11.91 1.06
N PHE A 300 -14.62 12.71 0.10
CA PHE A 300 -13.87 12.97 -1.13
C PHE A 300 -13.29 14.38 -1.10
N TYR A 301 -11.96 14.48 -1.00
CA TYR A 301 -11.23 15.75 -1.01
C TYR A 301 -10.72 16.03 -2.42
N PRO A 302 -11.17 17.10 -3.10
CA PRO A 302 -10.69 17.39 -4.44
C PRO A 302 -9.24 17.90 -4.39
N LYS A 303 -8.47 17.59 -5.43
CA LYS A 303 -7.11 18.12 -5.59
C LYS A 303 -7.13 19.63 -5.81
N GLU A 304 -8.06 20.09 -6.64
CA GLU A 304 -8.29 21.50 -6.97
C GLU A 304 -9.53 22.03 -6.26
N LYS A 305 -9.64 23.36 -6.11
CA LYS A 305 -10.82 23.96 -5.50
C LYS A 305 -12.08 23.69 -6.33
N TRP A 306 -13.21 23.45 -5.67
CA TRP A 306 -14.49 23.28 -6.34
C TRP A 306 -14.85 24.54 -7.12
N LYS A 307 -15.26 24.36 -8.38
CA LYS A 307 -15.80 25.42 -9.21
C LYS A 307 -17.33 25.43 -9.07
N LYS A 308 -17.95 26.58 -9.33
CA LYS A 308 -19.40 26.63 -9.50
C LYS A 308 -19.80 25.71 -10.64
N GLY A 309 -20.81 24.86 -10.45
CA GLY A 309 -21.32 24.04 -11.53
C GLY A 309 -22.04 22.78 -11.06
N ALA A 310 -22.57 22.06 -12.04
CA ALA A 310 -23.17 20.75 -11.84
C ALA A 310 -22.10 19.65 -11.91
N TYR A 311 -22.27 18.65 -11.06
CA TYR A 311 -21.40 17.49 -10.91
C TYR A 311 -22.27 16.24 -10.70
N GLN A 312 -21.64 15.08 -10.83
CA GLN A 312 -22.30 13.80 -10.65
C GLN A 312 -21.42 12.86 -9.83
N ILE A 313 -22.05 12.09 -8.95
CA ILE A 313 -21.47 10.91 -8.33
C ILE A 313 -21.86 9.74 -9.26
N ALA A 314 -20.89 9.20 -9.98
CA ALA A 314 -21.05 8.02 -10.82
C ALA A 314 -20.77 6.77 -9.98
N ILE A 315 -21.72 5.85 -9.97
CA ILE A 315 -21.70 4.64 -9.13
C ILE A 315 -21.88 3.44 -10.04
N ASN A 316 -20.87 2.58 -10.10
CA ASN A 316 -21.02 1.30 -10.79
C ASN A 316 -21.92 0.37 -9.95
N SER A 317 -22.88 -0.31 -10.56
CA SER A 317 -23.84 -1.18 -9.86
C SER A 317 -23.22 -2.38 -9.14
N ARG A 318 -21.92 -2.65 -9.38
CA ARG A 318 -21.09 -3.60 -8.61
C ARG A 318 -20.66 -3.07 -7.24
N PHE A 319 -20.93 -1.81 -6.94
CA PHE A 319 -20.79 -1.27 -5.59
C PHE A 319 -21.54 -2.16 -4.59
N GLU A 320 -20.88 -2.54 -3.50
CA GLU A 320 -21.36 -3.54 -2.56
C GLU A 320 -21.07 -3.14 -1.11
N ASP A 321 -21.83 -3.72 -0.18
CA ASP A 321 -21.52 -3.72 1.24
C ASP A 321 -20.58 -4.88 1.62
N ILE A 322 -20.21 -4.95 2.90
CA ILE A 322 -19.25 -5.93 3.42
C ILE A 322 -19.71 -7.40 3.32
N VAL A 323 -21.00 -7.65 3.07
CA VAL A 323 -21.55 -9.00 2.88
C VAL A 323 -21.78 -9.33 1.39
N GLY A 324 -21.36 -8.44 0.49
CA GLY A 324 -21.47 -8.61 -0.95
C GLY A 324 -22.84 -8.24 -1.54
N ASN A 325 -23.75 -7.65 -0.75
CA ASN A 325 -24.99 -7.14 -1.31
C ASN A 325 -24.69 -5.87 -2.12
N ASN A 326 -25.21 -5.76 -3.33
CA ASN A 326 -24.90 -4.67 -4.25
C ASN A 326 -26.14 -3.83 -4.59
N LEU A 327 -26.00 -2.83 -5.48
CA LEU A 327 -27.13 -1.98 -5.88
C LEU A 327 -28.26 -2.74 -6.60
N ASN A 328 -27.99 -3.96 -7.09
CA ASN A 328 -28.96 -4.82 -7.75
C ASN A 328 -29.72 -5.75 -6.77
N GLY A 329 -29.18 -6.02 -5.58
CA GLY A 329 -29.85 -6.89 -4.60
C GLY A 329 -28.92 -7.58 -3.61
N LEU A 330 -29.47 -8.59 -2.94
CA LEU A 330 -28.74 -9.40 -1.96
C LEU A 330 -27.75 -10.36 -2.64
N PHE A 331 -26.64 -10.65 -1.98
CA PHE A 331 -25.70 -11.69 -2.42
C PHE A 331 -26.32 -13.08 -2.35
N ASP A 332 -26.98 -13.38 -1.22
CA ASP A 332 -27.76 -14.61 -1.03
C ASP A 332 -29.21 -14.36 -1.48
N HIS A 333 -29.50 -14.68 -2.73
CA HIS A 333 -30.80 -14.42 -3.37
C HIS A 333 -31.23 -15.61 -4.22
N LYS A 334 -32.55 -15.76 -4.42
CA LYS A 334 -33.11 -16.74 -5.37
C LYS A 334 -32.89 -16.23 -6.79
N MET A 335 -32.64 -17.13 -7.74
CA MET A 335 -32.50 -16.75 -9.15
C MET A 335 -33.71 -15.93 -9.63
N GLY A 336 -33.45 -14.87 -10.39
CA GLY A 336 -34.48 -13.98 -10.94
C GLY A 336 -34.98 -12.86 -10.01
N THR A 337 -34.37 -12.66 -8.84
CA THR A 337 -34.81 -11.63 -7.86
C THR A 337 -34.01 -10.33 -7.88
N LEU A 338 -33.01 -10.22 -8.76
CA LEU A 338 -32.18 -9.01 -8.90
C LEU A 338 -32.91 -7.90 -9.65
N LYS A 339 -32.64 -6.63 -9.27
CA LYS A 339 -33.19 -5.43 -9.91
C LYS A 339 -32.82 -5.32 -11.38
N ASN A 340 -31.60 -5.73 -11.74
CA ASN A 340 -31.09 -5.73 -13.11
C ASN A 340 -30.42 -7.08 -13.41
N GLU A 341 -30.64 -7.59 -14.62
CA GLU A 341 -29.97 -8.82 -15.10
C GLU A 341 -28.49 -8.59 -15.47
N LYS A 342 -28.10 -7.34 -15.73
CA LYS A 342 -26.72 -6.96 -16.09
C LYS A 342 -26.04 -6.24 -14.93
N GLU A 343 -24.87 -6.74 -14.56
CA GLU A 343 -23.97 -6.03 -13.66
C GLU A 343 -23.14 -4.97 -14.40
N GLY A 344 -22.73 -3.93 -13.68
CA GLY A 344 -21.83 -2.92 -14.19
C GLY A 344 -22.50 -1.66 -14.73
N VAL A 345 -23.82 -1.53 -14.56
CA VAL A 345 -24.56 -0.33 -14.95
C VAL A 345 -24.07 0.86 -14.13
N ILE A 346 -23.81 1.99 -14.78
CA ILE A 346 -23.45 3.22 -14.07
C ILE A 346 -24.73 3.96 -13.69
N GLU A 347 -24.92 4.15 -12.40
CA GLU A 347 -25.97 4.96 -11.81
C GLU A 347 -25.40 6.32 -11.38
N TYR A 348 -26.20 7.38 -11.48
CA TYR A 348 -25.76 8.73 -11.16
C TYR A 348 -26.56 9.33 -10.00
N ILE A 349 -25.89 10.13 -9.17
CA ILE A 349 -26.50 11.11 -8.28
C ILE A 349 -25.98 12.50 -8.65
N ASN A 350 -26.88 13.38 -9.09
CA ASN A 350 -26.52 14.73 -9.50
C ASN A 350 -26.44 15.66 -8.29
N PHE A 351 -25.46 16.56 -8.28
CA PHE A 351 -25.39 17.65 -7.30
C PHE A 351 -24.83 18.93 -7.94
N ILE A 352 -25.09 20.07 -7.30
CA ILE A 352 -24.65 21.37 -7.79
C ILE A 352 -23.84 22.05 -6.69
N VAL A 353 -22.62 22.47 -7.04
CA VAL A 353 -21.84 23.38 -6.19
C VAL A 353 -22.26 24.79 -6.54
N THR A 354 -23.08 25.39 -5.69
CA THR A 354 -23.54 26.78 -5.83
C THR A 354 -22.78 27.70 -4.88
N THR A 355 -23.02 29.00 -5.02
CA THR A 355 -22.78 29.95 -3.94
C THR A 355 -23.70 29.61 -2.77
N LEU A 356 -23.18 29.77 -1.53
CA LEU A 356 -23.96 29.68 -0.30
C LEU A 356 -25.16 30.64 -0.33
#